data_AF-A0AAW7QZQ8-F1
#
_entry.id   AF-A0AAW7QZQ8-F1
#
_cell.length_a   1.000
_cell.length_b   1.000
_cell.length_c   1.000
_cell.angle_alpha   90.00
_cell.angle_beta   90.00
_cell.angle_gamma   90.00
#
_symmetry.space_group_name_H-M   'P 1'
#
loop_
_entity.id
_entity.type
_entity.pdbx_description
1 polymer ?
#
loop_
_entity_poly.entity_id
_entity_poly.type
_entity_poly.pdbx_seq_one_letter_code
_entity_poly.pdbx_strand_id
1 'polypeptide(L)'
;MGSRTESLFHYTASLDNLKAILSSRFFWPKYCAEELSWFSESKESQEKVLRIAHPMVCFCDIPIGRANEHTRRYGSFGIGMKRKWVESKNINPVTYIAKRDSKITSALNHVVSAATKNFQEPELDYLRFFIAHIKPIRGMVSVHQSKQKTTVDFYKEAEWRHVARADGIEPYLSANICDDASKLKSHNNKAKNLAPLNFEISDISYLLVDTEEDVVEMVEFIQSKLRNVVDTKERSLLLTKIHVLDGIKKDV
;
A
#
# COMPACT_ATOMS: atom_id res chain seq x y z
N MET A 1 -16.84 -11.02 20.48
CA MET A 1 -16.07 -11.01 19.21
C MET A 1 -15.92 -9.56 18.77
N GLY A 2 -14.79 -8.93 19.08
CA GLY A 2 -14.48 -7.56 18.68
C GLY A 2 -12.98 -7.46 18.54
N SER A 3 -12.44 -7.86 17.38
CA SER A 3 -10.99 -7.99 17.20
C SER A 3 -10.48 -7.43 15.88
N ARG A 4 -11.34 -6.79 15.07
CA ARG A 4 -10.92 -6.13 13.84
C ARG A 4 -11.05 -4.63 14.02
N THR A 5 -10.10 -3.90 13.47
CA THR A 5 -10.12 -2.45 13.56
C THR A 5 -11.24 -1.91 12.67
N GLU A 6 -11.87 -0.81 13.07
CA GLU A 6 -12.83 -0.07 12.23
C GLU A 6 -12.12 0.91 11.30
N SER A 7 -10.79 0.86 11.22
CA SER A 7 -9.98 1.79 10.46
C SER A 7 -8.72 1.13 9.93
N LEU A 8 -8.44 1.32 8.65
CA LEU A 8 -7.19 0.85 8.04
C LEU A 8 -6.26 2.04 7.80
N PHE A 9 -4.96 1.80 7.93
CA PHE A 9 -3.98 2.87 7.93
C PHE A 9 -3.12 2.84 6.67
N HIS A 10 -2.92 4.01 6.06
CA HIS A 10 -1.88 4.24 5.08
C HIS A 10 -0.74 5.00 5.76
N TYR A 11 0.46 4.40 5.79
CA TYR A 11 1.65 5.02 6.38
C TYR A 11 2.52 5.69 5.32
N THR A 12 3.23 6.74 5.72
CA THR A 12 4.16 7.50 4.90
C THR A 12 5.38 7.95 5.70
N ALA A 13 6.49 8.15 4.98
CA ALA A 13 7.80 8.46 5.56
C ALA A 13 7.95 9.89 6.08
N SER A 14 7.06 10.82 5.72
CA SER A 14 7.18 12.23 6.12
C SER A 14 5.84 12.90 6.37
N LEU A 15 5.86 13.88 7.28
CA LEU A 15 4.73 14.76 7.55
C LEU A 15 4.25 15.49 6.29
N ASP A 16 5.18 15.92 5.43
CA ASP A 16 4.86 16.59 4.16
C ASP A 16 4.03 15.72 3.22
N ASN A 17 4.30 14.41 3.16
CA ASN A 17 3.48 13.51 2.37
C ASN A 17 2.07 13.39 2.95
N LEU A 18 1.93 13.31 4.28
CA LEU A 18 0.63 13.28 4.95
C LEU A 18 -0.17 14.57 4.67
N LYS A 19 0.48 15.73 4.78
CA LYS A 19 -0.09 17.04 4.41
C LYS A 19 -0.48 17.10 2.94
N ALA A 20 0.33 16.54 2.04
CA ALA A 20 0.01 16.49 0.62
C ALA A 20 -1.24 15.64 0.34
N ILE A 21 -1.39 14.47 0.98
CA ILE A 21 -2.59 13.64 0.90
C ILE A 21 -3.82 14.43 1.36
N LEU A 22 -3.72 15.13 2.50
CA LEU A 22 -4.82 15.94 3.03
C LEU A 22 -5.20 17.11 2.12
N SER A 23 -4.22 17.86 1.61
CA SER A 23 -4.45 18.96 0.67
C SER A 23 -5.11 18.49 -0.62
N SER A 24 -4.68 17.34 -1.15
CA SER A 24 -5.16 16.85 -2.43
C SER A 24 -6.48 16.06 -2.33
N ARG A 25 -6.87 15.62 -1.12
CA ARG A 25 -8.03 14.74 -0.86
C ARG A 25 -8.00 13.41 -1.64
N PHE A 26 -6.81 12.91 -1.92
CA PHE A 26 -6.64 11.60 -2.56
C PHE A 26 -5.32 10.94 -2.22
N PHE A 27 -5.31 9.60 -2.30
CA PHE A 27 -4.09 8.82 -2.37
C PHE A 27 -3.68 8.65 -3.83
N TRP A 28 -2.38 8.66 -4.10
CA TRP A 28 -1.83 8.44 -5.43
C TRP A 28 -1.32 7.00 -5.55
N PRO A 29 -1.82 6.20 -6.52
CA PRO A 29 -1.25 4.89 -6.79
C PRO A 29 0.21 5.02 -7.22
N LYS A 30 1.06 4.13 -6.69
CA LYS A 30 2.45 3.97 -7.11
C LYS A 30 2.66 2.56 -7.64
N TYR A 31 3.48 2.43 -8.68
CA TYR A 31 3.94 1.15 -9.17
C TYR A 31 4.87 0.52 -8.14
N CYS A 32 4.34 -0.47 -7.44
CA CYS A 32 5.02 -1.20 -6.40
C CYS A 32 5.38 -2.59 -6.91
N ALA A 33 6.67 -2.90 -6.96
CA ALA A 33 7.17 -4.16 -7.48
C ALA A 33 6.96 -5.31 -6.49
N GLU A 34 6.28 -6.36 -6.95
CA GLU A 34 6.10 -7.62 -6.26
C GLU A 34 7.00 -8.70 -6.88
N GLU A 35 7.63 -9.51 -6.03
CA GLU A 35 8.40 -10.66 -6.46
C GLU A 35 7.49 -11.88 -6.57
N LEU A 36 7.49 -12.55 -7.72
CA LEU A 36 6.63 -13.71 -8.01
C LEU A 36 7.40 -15.05 -8.04
N SER A 37 8.71 -15.01 -7.80
CA SER A 37 9.60 -16.19 -7.78
C SER A 37 9.20 -17.24 -6.73
N TRP A 38 8.37 -16.88 -5.76
CA TRP A 38 7.92 -17.77 -4.68
C TRP A 38 6.89 -18.81 -5.14
N PHE A 39 6.20 -18.60 -6.26
CA PHE A 39 5.37 -19.64 -6.88
C PHE A 39 5.93 -20.11 -8.22
N SER A 40 6.52 -19.24 -9.04
CA SER A 40 7.05 -19.66 -10.36
C SER A 40 8.01 -20.86 -10.27
N GLU A 41 7.67 -21.93 -10.99
CA GLU A 41 8.41 -23.19 -11.07
C GLU A 41 9.45 -23.23 -12.21
N SER A 42 9.75 -22.11 -12.87
CA SER A 42 10.69 -22.09 -13.99
C SER A 42 12.12 -22.48 -13.55
N LYS A 43 12.43 -23.77 -13.64
CA LYS A 43 13.76 -24.35 -13.42
C LYS A 43 14.79 -23.87 -14.44
N GLU A 44 14.35 -23.34 -15.59
CA GLU A 44 15.20 -22.89 -16.70
C GLU A 44 15.64 -21.42 -16.60
N SER A 45 15.13 -20.65 -15.64
CA SER A 45 15.45 -19.22 -15.52
C SER A 45 15.98 -18.85 -14.13
N GLN A 46 16.90 -19.66 -13.60
CA GLN A 46 17.52 -19.39 -12.28
C GLN A 46 18.22 -18.01 -12.18
N GLU A 47 18.38 -17.28 -13.29
CA GLU A 47 19.01 -15.96 -13.30
C GLU A 47 18.04 -14.76 -13.28
N LYS A 48 16.75 -14.92 -13.58
CA LYS A 48 15.83 -13.77 -13.68
C LYS A 48 14.72 -13.83 -12.65
N VAL A 49 14.87 -13.04 -11.58
CA VAL A 49 13.83 -12.79 -10.59
C VAL A 49 12.61 -12.23 -11.33
N LEU A 50 11.47 -12.94 -11.28
CA LEU A 50 10.23 -12.45 -11.87
C LEU A 50 9.66 -11.38 -10.94
N ARG A 51 9.83 -10.10 -11.34
CA ARG A 51 9.23 -8.95 -10.66
C ARG A 51 8.27 -8.26 -11.62
N ILE A 52 7.08 -7.98 -11.12
CA ILE A 52 6.10 -7.13 -11.79
C ILE A 52 5.64 -6.06 -10.82
N ALA A 53 5.43 -4.84 -11.29
CA ALA A 53 4.89 -3.78 -10.46
C ALA A 53 3.47 -3.44 -10.86
N HIS A 54 2.63 -3.20 -9.87
CA HIS A 54 1.24 -2.78 -10.07
C HIS A 54 1.02 -1.39 -9.50
N PRO A 55 0.20 -0.53 -10.14
CA PRO A 55 -0.13 0.78 -9.62
C PRO A 55 -1.09 0.62 -8.44
N MET A 56 -0.59 0.73 -7.21
CA MET A 56 -1.38 0.44 -6.03
C MET A 56 -1.25 1.48 -4.91
N VAL A 57 -2.28 1.52 -4.08
CA VAL A 57 -2.28 2.17 -2.76
C VAL A 57 -2.50 1.06 -1.73
N CYS A 58 -1.58 0.94 -0.79
CA CYS A 58 -1.65 -0.08 0.26
C CYS A 58 -2.11 0.54 1.58
N PHE A 59 -2.93 -0.21 2.30
CA PHE A 59 -3.35 0.07 3.67
C PHE A 59 -3.04 -1.15 4.54
N CYS A 60 -3.05 -0.97 5.86
CA CYS A 60 -2.89 -2.09 6.80
C CYS A 60 -3.98 -2.08 7.88
N ASP A 61 -4.47 -3.28 8.20
CA ASP A 61 -5.37 -3.56 9.33
C ASP A 61 -4.53 -3.99 10.54
N ILE A 62 -3.64 -3.09 10.98
CA ILE A 62 -2.79 -3.30 12.16
C ILE A 62 -3.30 -2.38 13.27
N PRO A 63 -3.67 -2.93 14.44
CA PRO A 63 -3.97 -2.10 15.61
C PRO A 63 -2.79 -1.17 15.91
N ILE A 64 -3.04 0.12 16.18
CA ILE A 64 -1.99 1.14 16.32
C ILE A 64 -0.90 0.72 17.32
N GLY A 65 -1.29 0.11 18.46
CA GLY A 65 -0.34 -0.39 19.46
C GLY A 65 0.62 -1.48 18.99
N ARG A 66 0.35 -2.12 17.85
CA ARG A 66 1.19 -3.16 17.23
C ARG A 66 1.91 -2.67 15.97
N ALA A 67 1.77 -1.39 15.62
CA ALA A 67 2.33 -0.84 14.39
C ALA A 67 3.86 -0.62 14.44
N ASN A 68 4.53 -0.86 15.58
CA ASN A 68 5.97 -0.57 15.78
C ASN A 68 6.91 -1.12 14.71
N GLU A 69 6.73 -2.37 14.30
CA GLU A 69 7.57 -2.95 13.24
C GLU A 69 7.26 -2.32 11.87
N HIS A 70 5.99 -1.96 11.65
CA HIS A 70 5.50 -1.36 10.42
C HIS A 70 5.97 0.09 10.27
N THR A 71 5.89 0.91 11.33
CA THR A 71 6.33 2.31 11.30
C THR A 71 7.82 2.45 11.03
N ARG A 72 8.64 1.49 11.48
CA ARG A 72 10.07 1.46 11.14
C ARG A 72 10.34 1.25 9.65
N ARG A 73 9.44 0.57 8.94
CA ARG A 73 9.60 0.24 7.51
C ARG A 73 8.95 1.25 6.59
N TYR A 74 7.77 1.75 6.97
CA TYR A 74 6.91 2.57 6.10
C TYR A 74 6.79 4.03 6.55
N GLY A 75 7.29 4.36 7.74
CA GLY A 75 7.28 5.70 8.32
C GLY A 75 6.37 5.84 9.53
N SER A 76 6.61 6.88 10.32
CA SER A 76 5.87 7.20 11.54
C SER A 76 4.70 8.17 11.29
N PHE A 77 4.33 8.45 10.05
CA PHE A 77 3.17 9.28 9.73
C PHE A 77 2.10 8.42 9.08
N GLY A 78 0.84 8.67 9.38
CA GLY A 78 -0.23 7.84 8.84
C GLY A 78 -1.59 8.51 8.79
N ILE A 79 -2.45 7.97 7.96
CA ILE A 79 -3.86 8.36 7.85
C ILE A 79 -4.72 7.12 7.98
N GLY A 80 -5.58 7.12 8.99
CA GLY A 80 -6.57 6.09 9.23
C GLY A 80 -7.84 6.41 8.45
N MET A 81 -8.30 5.44 7.66
CA MET A 81 -9.54 5.54 6.88
C MET A 81 -10.58 4.61 7.46
N LYS A 82 -11.83 5.09 7.57
CA LYS A 82 -12.96 4.28 8.03
C LYS A 82 -13.10 3.04 7.17
N ARG A 83 -13.34 1.90 7.81
CA ARG A 83 -13.52 0.62 7.11
C ARG A 83 -14.62 0.64 6.06
N LYS A 84 -15.74 1.33 6.33
CA LYS A 84 -16.82 1.53 5.34
C LYS A 84 -16.34 2.21 4.05
N TRP A 85 -15.42 3.16 4.14
CA TRP A 85 -14.82 3.81 2.96
C TRP A 85 -13.88 2.86 2.23
N VAL A 86 -13.06 2.10 2.97
CA VAL A 86 -12.18 1.08 2.39
C VAL A 86 -12.98 0.06 1.57
N GLU A 87 -14.06 -0.45 2.15
CA GLU A 87 -14.94 -1.42 1.48
C GLU A 87 -15.66 -0.78 0.27
N SER A 88 -16.13 0.47 0.38
CA SER A 88 -16.78 1.16 -0.75
C SER A 88 -15.84 1.49 -1.91
N LYS A 89 -14.53 1.53 -1.67
CA LYS A 89 -13.49 1.75 -2.68
C LYS A 89 -12.91 0.46 -3.27
N ASN A 90 -13.54 -0.70 -3.02
CA ASN A 90 -13.10 -2.02 -3.48
C ASN A 90 -11.65 -2.36 -3.08
N ILE A 91 -11.22 -1.86 -1.92
CA ILE A 91 -9.91 -2.19 -1.36
C ILE A 91 -10.04 -3.55 -0.69
N ASN A 92 -9.16 -4.48 -1.05
CA ASN A 92 -9.27 -5.88 -0.61
C ASN A 92 -8.06 -6.33 0.21
N PRO A 93 -8.25 -7.21 1.22
CA PRO A 93 -7.14 -7.81 1.93
C PRO A 93 -6.32 -8.70 0.99
N VAL A 94 -5.00 -8.70 1.19
CA VAL A 94 -4.09 -9.61 0.51
C VAL A 94 -4.35 -11.04 0.99
N THR A 95 -4.39 -11.97 0.04
CA THR A 95 -4.42 -13.41 0.32
C THR A 95 -3.00 -13.91 0.54
N TYR A 96 -2.72 -14.37 1.76
CA TYR A 96 -1.41 -14.87 2.12
C TYR A 96 -1.28 -16.37 1.91
N ILE A 97 -0.23 -16.80 1.22
CA ILE A 97 0.09 -18.22 1.01
C ILE A 97 1.23 -18.64 1.93
N ALA A 98 0.96 -19.63 2.78
CA ALA A 98 1.85 -19.99 3.88
C ALA A 98 3.17 -20.63 3.45
N LYS A 99 3.16 -21.45 2.40
CA LYS A 99 4.34 -22.21 1.97
C LYS A 99 4.45 -22.28 0.45
N ARG A 100 5.68 -22.18 -0.05
CA ARG A 100 6.01 -22.34 -1.48
C ARG A 100 5.61 -23.72 -2.03
N ASP A 101 5.76 -24.77 -1.24
CA ASP A 101 5.45 -26.16 -1.60
C ASP A 101 4.02 -26.58 -1.23
N SER A 102 3.12 -25.63 -0.96
CA SER A 102 1.73 -25.94 -0.65
C SER A 102 0.91 -26.34 -1.88
N LYS A 103 -0.17 -27.12 -1.66
CA LYS A 103 -1.15 -27.45 -2.73
C LYS A 103 -1.77 -26.20 -3.36
N ILE A 104 -1.95 -25.12 -2.58
CA ILE A 104 -2.46 -23.85 -3.10
C ILE A 104 -1.46 -23.22 -4.07
N THR A 105 -0.17 -23.23 -3.72
CA THR A 105 0.90 -22.73 -4.60
C THR A 105 0.97 -23.54 -5.89
N SER A 106 0.91 -24.88 -5.78
CA SER A 106 0.87 -25.77 -6.95
C SER A 106 -0.35 -25.49 -7.83
N ALA A 107 -1.55 -25.31 -7.25
CA ALA A 107 -2.74 -24.94 -8.00
C ALA A 107 -2.58 -23.59 -8.73
N LEU A 108 -2.05 -22.57 -8.05
CA LEU A 108 -1.75 -21.27 -8.65
C LEU A 108 -0.76 -21.42 -9.82
N ASN A 109 0.29 -22.23 -9.66
CA ASN A 109 1.26 -22.52 -10.72
C ASN A 109 0.62 -23.17 -11.94
N HIS A 110 -0.25 -24.15 -11.73
CA HIS A 110 -0.97 -24.81 -12.82
C HIS A 110 -1.87 -23.83 -13.56
N VAL A 111 -2.61 -22.97 -12.84
CA VAL A 111 -3.45 -21.92 -13.44
C VAL A 111 -2.60 -20.95 -14.26
N VAL A 112 -1.49 -20.45 -13.70
CA VAL A 112 -0.60 -19.50 -14.38
C VAL A 112 0.07 -20.13 -15.60
N SER A 113 0.52 -21.39 -15.50
CA SER A 113 1.13 -22.11 -16.61
C SER A 113 0.13 -22.35 -17.75
N ALA A 114 -1.09 -22.77 -17.41
CA ALA A 114 -2.15 -22.98 -18.39
C ALA A 114 -2.57 -21.66 -19.04
N ALA A 115 -2.74 -20.58 -18.26
CA ALA A 115 -3.07 -19.26 -18.76
C ALA A 115 -1.99 -18.74 -19.71
N THR A 116 -0.71 -18.79 -19.32
CA THR A 116 0.40 -18.29 -20.17
C THR A 116 0.48 -18.99 -21.54
N LYS A 117 -0.02 -20.22 -21.66
CA LYS A 117 -0.05 -20.96 -22.93
C LYS A 117 -1.30 -20.72 -23.77
N ASN A 118 -2.44 -20.45 -23.12
CA ASN A 118 -3.76 -20.50 -23.78
C ASN A 118 -4.49 -19.15 -23.81
N PHE A 119 -4.15 -18.21 -22.92
CA PHE A 119 -4.86 -16.94 -22.77
C PHE A 119 -4.22 -15.85 -23.62
N GLN A 120 -5.03 -14.87 -24.00
CA GLN A 120 -4.56 -13.64 -24.65
C GLN A 120 -4.39 -12.53 -23.59
N GLU A 121 -3.87 -11.38 -24.00
CA GLU A 121 -3.54 -10.29 -23.07
C GLU A 121 -4.71 -9.80 -22.19
N PRO A 122 -5.98 -9.69 -22.67
CA PRO A 122 -7.08 -9.30 -21.80
C PRO A 122 -7.30 -10.27 -20.63
N GLU A 123 -7.24 -11.59 -20.86
CA GLU A 123 -7.42 -12.60 -19.81
C GLU A 123 -6.19 -12.69 -18.91
N LEU A 124 -4.98 -12.56 -19.46
CA LEU A 124 -3.74 -12.50 -18.69
C LEU A 124 -3.71 -11.28 -17.78
N ASP A 125 -4.26 -10.14 -18.21
CA ASP A 125 -4.38 -8.95 -17.39
C ASP A 125 -5.28 -9.17 -16.17
N TYR A 126 -6.45 -9.80 -16.32
CA TYR A 126 -7.30 -10.17 -15.18
C TYR A 126 -6.59 -11.13 -14.21
N LEU A 127 -5.83 -12.11 -14.73
CA LEU A 127 -5.05 -13.01 -13.90
C LEU A 127 -3.95 -12.25 -13.14
N ARG A 128 -3.24 -11.32 -13.78
CA ARG A 128 -2.22 -10.47 -13.14
C ARG A 128 -2.84 -9.61 -12.04
N PHE A 129 -4.04 -9.06 -12.26
CA PHE A 129 -4.77 -8.29 -11.25
C PHE A 129 -5.18 -9.14 -10.04
N PHE A 130 -5.58 -10.39 -10.26
CA PHE A 130 -5.81 -11.33 -9.16
C PHE A 130 -4.52 -11.63 -8.39
N ILE A 131 -3.42 -11.91 -9.10
CA ILE A 131 -2.09 -12.16 -8.52
C ILE A 131 -1.58 -10.95 -7.73
N ALA A 132 -1.90 -9.72 -8.14
CA ALA A 132 -1.56 -8.50 -7.41
C ALA A 132 -2.15 -8.46 -5.99
N HIS A 133 -3.11 -9.34 -5.65
CA HIS A 133 -3.69 -9.47 -4.32
C HIS A 133 -3.20 -10.73 -3.57
N ILE A 134 -2.13 -11.38 -4.04
CA ILE A 134 -1.56 -12.57 -3.41
C ILE A 134 -0.11 -12.29 -2.99
N LYS A 135 0.24 -12.73 -1.79
CA LYS A 135 1.61 -12.59 -1.24
C LYS A 135 1.99 -13.84 -0.47
N PRO A 136 3.26 -14.26 -0.43
CA PRO A 136 3.66 -15.32 0.48
C PRO A 136 3.66 -14.79 1.92
N ILE A 137 3.47 -15.66 2.93
CA ILE A 137 3.62 -15.25 4.34
C ILE A 137 5.05 -14.77 4.63
N ARG A 138 6.06 -15.34 3.97
CA ARG A 138 7.46 -14.91 4.10
C ARG A 138 8.10 -14.70 2.74
N GLY A 139 8.94 -13.68 2.62
CA GLY A 139 9.77 -13.46 1.44
C GLY A 139 11.04 -12.70 1.74
N MET A 140 11.97 -12.72 0.80
CA MET A 140 13.23 -12.00 0.92
C MET A 140 13.05 -10.57 0.42
N VAL A 141 13.53 -9.60 1.19
CA VAL A 141 13.64 -8.20 0.76
C VAL A 141 15.09 -7.75 0.87
N SER A 142 15.52 -6.91 -0.05
CA SER A 142 16.82 -6.24 0.06
C SER A 142 16.76 -5.21 1.19
N VAL A 143 17.74 -5.24 2.08
CA VAL A 143 17.90 -4.20 3.09
C VAL A 143 18.34 -2.92 2.39
N HIS A 144 17.66 -1.79 2.65
CA HIS A 144 17.99 -0.49 2.08
C HIS A 144 19.50 -0.21 2.22
N GLN A 145 20.18 0.14 1.11
CA GLN A 145 21.63 0.41 1.04
C GLN A 145 22.61 -0.78 1.22
N SER A 146 22.14 -2.04 1.31
CA SER A 146 23.04 -3.21 1.27
C SER A 146 22.56 -4.28 0.28
N LYS A 147 23.48 -5.10 -0.24
CA LYS A 147 23.13 -6.31 -1.00
C LYS A 147 22.60 -7.46 -0.11
N GLN A 148 22.51 -7.25 1.21
CA GLN A 148 21.99 -8.26 2.12
C GLN A 148 20.47 -8.39 1.96
N LYS A 149 20.00 -9.63 1.87
CA LYS A 149 18.58 -9.97 1.87
C LYS A 149 18.17 -10.39 3.27
N THR A 150 17.09 -9.83 3.77
CA THR A 150 16.45 -10.29 5.01
C THR A 150 15.12 -10.96 4.72
N THR A 151 14.73 -11.93 5.55
CA THR A 151 13.42 -12.57 5.44
C THR A 151 12.41 -11.73 6.24
N VAL A 152 11.36 -11.28 5.56
CA VAL A 152 10.25 -10.54 6.17
C VAL A 152 9.04 -11.44 6.29
N ASP A 153 8.35 -11.35 7.42
CA ASP A 153 7.02 -11.94 7.63
C ASP A 153 5.95 -10.95 7.16
N PHE A 154 5.53 -11.10 5.91
CA PHE A 154 4.54 -10.24 5.27
C PHE A 154 3.14 -10.41 5.85
N TYR A 155 2.85 -11.53 6.52
CA TYR A 155 1.53 -11.74 7.14
C TYR A 155 1.26 -10.74 8.27
N LYS A 156 2.32 -10.28 8.95
CA LYS A 156 2.23 -9.21 9.95
C LYS A 156 1.84 -7.85 9.37
N GLU A 157 1.96 -7.64 8.06
CA GLU A 157 1.60 -6.38 7.43
C GLU A 157 0.09 -6.19 7.33
N ALA A 158 -0.71 -7.27 7.49
CA ALA A 158 -2.17 -7.25 7.41
C ALA A 158 -2.64 -6.36 6.24
N GLU A 159 -2.02 -6.54 5.08
CA GLU A 159 -2.03 -5.61 3.96
C GLU A 159 -3.37 -5.68 3.22
N TRP A 160 -3.89 -4.52 2.85
CA TRP A 160 -5.01 -4.33 1.97
C TRP A 160 -4.58 -3.48 0.78
N ARG A 161 -5.02 -3.85 -0.42
CA ARG A 161 -4.59 -3.20 -1.66
C ARG A 161 -5.78 -2.60 -2.39
N HIS A 162 -5.59 -1.38 -2.85
CA HIS A 162 -6.27 -0.82 -4.00
C HIS A 162 -5.32 -0.90 -5.19
N VAL A 163 -5.67 -1.68 -6.22
CA VAL A 163 -4.90 -1.73 -7.48
C VAL A 163 -5.65 -0.91 -8.53
N ALA A 164 -5.04 0.19 -8.96
CA ALA A 164 -5.65 1.15 -9.86
C ALA A 164 -5.78 0.59 -11.28
N ARG A 165 -6.93 0.86 -11.90
CA ARG A 165 -7.21 0.56 -13.31
C ARG A 165 -7.95 1.75 -13.91
N ALA A 166 -7.38 2.32 -14.97
CA ALA A 166 -7.95 3.44 -15.71
C ALA A 166 -7.37 3.46 -17.12
N ASP A 167 -8.05 4.13 -18.04
CA ASP A 167 -7.52 4.33 -19.38
C ASP A 167 -6.24 5.19 -19.31
N GLY A 168 -5.21 4.77 -20.06
CA GLY A 168 -3.93 5.48 -20.11
C GLY A 168 -2.95 5.16 -18.97
N ILE A 169 -3.30 4.25 -18.05
CA ILE A 169 -2.34 3.66 -17.11
C ILE A 169 -2.06 2.21 -17.45
N GLU A 170 -0.79 1.81 -17.38
CA GLU A 170 -0.39 0.43 -17.60
C GLU A 170 -0.81 -0.45 -16.40
N PRO A 171 -1.48 -1.61 -16.62
CA PRO A 171 -1.93 -2.45 -15.51
C PRO A 171 -0.79 -3.10 -14.72
N TYR A 172 0.38 -3.21 -15.36
CA TYR A 172 1.62 -3.63 -14.71
C TYR A 172 2.84 -3.08 -15.46
N LEU A 173 3.98 -3.03 -14.76
CA LEU A 173 5.30 -2.77 -15.35
C LEU A 173 6.23 -3.94 -15.13
N SER A 174 7.14 -4.18 -16.08
CA SER A 174 8.21 -5.16 -15.93
C SER A 174 9.33 -4.64 -15.03
N ALA A 175 10.13 -5.57 -14.47
CA ALA A 175 11.30 -5.25 -13.65
C ALA A 175 12.21 -4.19 -14.29
N ASN A 176 12.52 -4.33 -15.58
CA ASN A 176 13.38 -3.42 -16.32
C ASN A 176 12.90 -1.96 -16.32
N ILE A 177 11.58 -1.74 -16.31
CA ILE A 177 11.00 -0.39 -16.22
C ILE A 177 11.07 0.12 -14.79
N CYS A 178 10.86 -0.76 -13.80
CA CYS A 178 10.89 -0.42 -12.39
C CYS A 178 12.30 -0.03 -11.91
N ASP A 179 13.34 -0.66 -12.48
CA ASP A 179 14.73 -0.41 -12.13
C ASP A 179 15.26 0.92 -12.71
N ASP A 180 14.52 1.52 -13.65
CA ASP A 180 14.79 2.86 -14.19
C ASP A 180 13.97 3.92 -13.44
N ALA A 181 14.64 4.66 -12.56
CA ALA A 181 14.00 5.65 -11.69
C ALA A 181 13.22 6.73 -12.46
N SER A 182 13.69 7.13 -13.65
CA SER A 182 13.05 8.16 -14.46
C SER A 182 11.77 7.64 -15.11
N LYS A 183 11.81 6.41 -15.65
CA LYS A 183 10.61 5.75 -16.20
C LYS A 183 9.59 5.47 -15.11
N LEU A 184 10.02 4.91 -13.98
CA LEU A 184 9.15 4.64 -12.84
C LEU A 184 8.46 5.92 -12.34
N LYS A 185 9.20 7.03 -12.22
CA LYS A 185 8.65 8.33 -11.85
C LYS A 185 7.60 8.82 -12.86
N SER A 186 7.85 8.67 -14.15
CA SER A 186 6.90 9.03 -15.21
C SER A 186 5.59 8.23 -15.09
N HIS A 187 5.68 6.91 -14.94
CA HIS A 187 4.50 6.05 -14.76
C HIS A 187 3.75 6.36 -13.45
N ASN A 188 4.46 6.59 -12.35
CA ASN A 188 3.84 7.01 -11.08
C ASN A 188 3.08 8.34 -11.21
N ASN A 189 3.64 9.31 -11.96
CA ASN A 189 2.95 10.58 -12.21
C ASN A 189 1.69 10.38 -13.08
N LYS A 190 1.74 9.52 -14.10
CA LYS A 190 0.54 9.15 -14.87
C LYS A 190 -0.53 8.53 -13.96
N ALA A 191 -0.16 7.54 -13.14
CA ALA A 191 -1.08 6.86 -12.22
C ALA A 191 -1.71 7.84 -11.21
N LYS A 192 -0.90 8.76 -10.65
CA LYS A 192 -1.38 9.82 -9.77
C LYS A 192 -2.45 10.71 -10.43
N ASN A 193 -2.26 11.07 -11.70
CA ASN A 193 -3.14 12.02 -12.39
C ASN A 193 -4.39 11.36 -12.96
N LEU A 194 -4.29 10.11 -13.42
CA LEU A 194 -5.37 9.42 -14.14
C LEU A 194 -6.21 8.50 -13.24
N ALA A 195 -5.66 8.03 -12.12
CA ALA A 195 -6.35 7.11 -11.22
C ALA A 195 -6.19 7.47 -9.73
N PRO A 196 -6.45 8.72 -9.30
CA PRO A 196 -6.39 9.08 -7.88
C PRO A 196 -7.47 8.34 -7.07
N LEU A 197 -7.09 7.88 -5.88
CA LEU A 197 -8.02 7.26 -4.93
C LEU A 197 -8.58 8.35 -3.98
N ASN A 198 -9.68 8.96 -4.40
CA ASN A 198 -10.30 10.10 -3.70
C ASN A 198 -11.01 9.70 -2.40
N PHE A 199 -11.00 10.60 -1.42
CA PHE A 199 -11.72 10.49 -0.15
C PHE A 199 -12.27 11.85 0.31
N GLU A 200 -13.24 11.81 1.22
CA GLU A 200 -13.75 12.98 1.92
C GLU A 200 -13.15 13.08 3.33
N ILE A 201 -13.14 14.29 3.90
CA ILE A 201 -12.65 14.50 5.28
C ILE A 201 -13.44 13.67 6.30
N SER A 202 -14.72 13.40 6.02
CA SER A 202 -15.57 12.52 6.82
C SER A 202 -15.13 11.07 6.81
N ASP A 203 -14.35 10.62 5.83
CA ASP A 203 -13.86 9.25 5.70
C ASP A 203 -12.64 8.97 6.58
N ILE A 204 -11.93 10.02 6.98
CA ILE A 204 -10.76 9.93 7.85
C ILE A 204 -11.22 9.61 9.27
N SER A 205 -10.54 8.66 9.91
CA SER A 205 -10.69 8.35 11.34
C SER A 205 -9.50 8.82 12.17
N TYR A 206 -8.29 8.79 11.62
CA TYR A 206 -7.06 9.15 12.34
C TYR A 206 -6.07 9.90 11.46
N LEU A 207 -5.30 10.79 12.07
CA LEU A 207 -4.06 11.38 11.56
C LEU A 207 -2.97 11.08 12.57
N LEU A 208 -2.03 10.22 12.17
CA LEU A 208 -0.94 9.77 13.00
C LEU A 208 0.31 10.60 12.69
N VAL A 209 0.92 11.17 13.72
CA VAL A 209 2.16 11.94 13.67
C VAL A 209 3.19 11.35 14.64
N ASP A 210 4.48 11.67 14.49
CA ASP A 210 5.53 11.02 15.27
C ASP A 210 5.73 11.67 16.64
N THR A 211 5.79 13.01 16.69
CA THR A 211 6.05 13.78 17.91
C THR A 211 4.98 14.84 18.22
N GLU A 212 5.07 15.47 19.39
CA GLU A 212 4.19 16.60 19.76
C GLU A 212 4.47 17.84 18.91
N GLU A 213 5.71 18.05 18.47
CA GLU A 213 6.06 19.13 17.54
C GLU A 213 5.34 18.94 16.19
N ASP A 214 5.26 17.70 15.70
CA ASP A 214 4.49 17.40 14.48
C ASP A 214 2.99 17.68 14.65
N VAL A 215 2.45 17.57 15.87
CA VAL A 215 1.05 17.96 16.16
C VAL A 215 0.90 19.45 15.94
N VAL A 216 1.78 20.27 16.51
CA VAL A 216 1.75 21.73 16.35
C VAL A 216 1.79 22.09 14.87
N GLU A 217 2.72 21.49 14.12
CA GLU A 217 2.90 21.76 12.70
C GLU A 217 1.68 21.31 11.85
N MET A 218 1.05 20.17 12.20
CA MET A 218 -0.17 19.70 11.55
C MET A 218 -1.38 20.59 11.87
N VAL A 219 -1.50 21.06 13.11
CA VAL A 219 -2.56 22.01 13.53
C VAL A 219 -2.44 23.31 12.75
N GLU A 220 -1.24 23.90 12.69
CA GLU A 220 -0.98 25.12 11.91
C GLU A 220 -1.31 24.92 10.43
N PHE A 221 -0.90 23.78 9.85
CA PHE A 221 -1.20 23.44 8.47
C PHE A 221 -2.71 23.35 8.21
N ILE A 222 -3.47 22.64 9.06
CA ILE A 222 -4.93 22.51 8.91
C ILE A 222 -5.59 23.88 9.03
N GLN A 223 -5.21 24.70 10.02
CA GLN A 223 -5.86 25.99 10.26
C GLN A 223 -5.51 27.03 9.21
N SER A 224 -4.28 27.03 8.68
CA SER A 224 -3.81 28.05 7.76
C SER A 224 -3.90 27.63 6.29
N LYS A 225 -3.29 26.50 5.92
CA LYS A 225 -3.11 26.09 4.52
C LYS A 225 -4.35 25.40 3.95
N LEU A 226 -5.12 24.68 4.77
CA LEU A 226 -6.38 24.08 4.33
C LEU A 226 -7.57 25.04 4.40
N ARG A 227 -7.38 26.28 4.86
CA ARG A 227 -8.50 27.22 5.11
C ARG A 227 -9.41 27.46 3.90
N ASN A 228 -8.83 27.46 2.71
CA ASN A 228 -9.53 27.78 1.47
C ASN A 228 -10.14 26.55 0.77
N VAL A 229 -9.80 25.34 1.21
CA VAL A 229 -10.18 24.07 0.56
C VAL A 229 -10.97 23.13 1.49
N VAL A 230 -11.00 23.43 2.79
CA VAL A 230 -11.73 22.68 3.82
C VAL A 230 -12.51 23.67 4.65
N ASP A 231 -13.80 23.44 4.85
CA ASP A 231 -14.65 24.35 5.62
C ASP A 231 -14.28 24.34 7.12
N THR A 232 -14.77 25.33 7.88
CA THR A 232 -14.44 25.47 9.29
C THR A 232 -14.82 24.24 10.12
N LYS A 233 -15.96 23.60 9.83
CA LYS A 233 -16.44 22.42 10.56
C LYS A 233 -15.57 21.20 10.26
N GLU A 234 -15.26 20.95 8.99
CA GLU A 234 -14.36 19.88 8.56
C GLU A 234 -12.96 20.06 9.15
N ARG A 235 -12.43 21.29 9.18
CA ARG A 235 -11.14 21.58 9.84
C ARG A 235 -11.19 21.26 11.33
N SER A 236 -12.22 21.70 12.05
CA SER A 236 -12.38 21.36 13.47
C SER A 236 -12.42 19.85 13.69
N LEU A 237 -13.11 19.10 12.84
CA LEU A 237 -13.15 17.63 12.90
C LEU A 237 -11.80 16.97 12.57
N LEU A 238 -10.96 17.56 11.72
CA LEU A 238 -9.62 17.05 11.46
C LEU A 238 -8.71 17.19 12.69
N LEU A 239 -8.80 18.34 13.39
CA LEU A 239 -8.00 18.59 14.59
C LEU A 239 -8.26 17.55 15.68
N THR A 240 -9.49 17.06 15.82
CA THR A 240 -9.83 16.02 16.81
C THR A 240 -9.32 14.63 16.43
N LYS A 241 -8.72 14.45 15.26
CA LYS A 241 -8.23 13.15 14.75
C LYS A 241 -6.70 13.04 14.81
N ILE A 242 -5.98 14.03 15.32
CA ILE A 242 -4.51 14.01 15.39
C ILE A 242 -4.06 13.21 16.61
N HIS A 243 -3.17 12.24 16.41
CA HIS A 243 -2.62 11.40 17.47
C HIS A 243 -1.10 11.20 17.30
N VAL A 244 -0.38 11.31 18.42
CA VAL A 244 1.06 11.05 18.48
C VAL A 244 1.29 9.55 18.61
N LEU A 245 2.06 8.96 17.69
CA LEU A 245 2.36 7.55 17.71
C LEU A 245 3.26 7.16 18.87
N ASP A 246 4.29 7.96 19.21
CA ASP A 246 5.20 7.63 20.32
C ASP A 246 4.48 7.47 21.67
N GLY A 247 3.46 8.30 21.94
CA GLY A 247 2.62 8.16 23.13
C GLY A 247 1.90 6.81 23.18
N ILE A 248 1.29 6.40 22.07
CA ILE A 248 0.56 5.12 21.98
C ILE A 248 1.50 3.91 22.13
N LYS A 249 2.78 4.04 21.76
CA LYS A 249 3.77 2.95 21.90
C LYS A 249 4.16 2.67 23.35
N LYS A 250 4.07 3.67 24.24
CA LYS A 250 4.45 3.54 25.65
C LYS A 250 3.35 2.91 26.51
N ASP A 251 2.11 2.95 26.03
CA ASP A 251 0.92 2.54 26.77
C ASP A 251 0.36 1.15 26.38
N VAL A 252 1.08 0.38 25.56
CA VAL A 252 0.65 -0.94 25.02
C VAL A 252 1.58 -2.08 25.42
#